data_AF-E4TIS3-F1
#
_entry.id   AF-E4TIS3-F1
#
_cell.length_a   1.000
_cell.length_b   1.000
_cell.length_c   1.000
_cell.angle_alpha   90.00
_cell.angle_beta   90.00
_cell.angle_gamma   90.00
#
_symmetry.space_group_name_H-M   'P 1'
#
loop_
_entity.id
_entity.type
_entity.pdbx_description
1 polymer ?
#
loop_
_entity_poly.entity_id
_entity_poly.type
_entity_poly.pdbx_seq_one_letter_code
_entity_poly.pdbx_strand_id
1 'polypeptide(L)' 'MKDAKAEEMRIKAKYKEMILKGKIRLPIDVAKKLTGPDTAYHLYKAKNNRDRG' A
#
# COMPACT_ATOMS: atom_id res chain seq x y z
N MET A 1 -18.22 -22.71 3.44
CA MET A 1 -17.84 -21.36 2.97
C MET A 1 -17.36 -20.54 4.16
N LYS A 2 -16.09 -20.65 4.52
CA LYS A 2 -15.45 -19.71 5.44
C LYS A 2 -14.22 -19.18 4.71
N ASP A 3 -13.80 -17.98 5.06
CA ASP A 3 -12.46 -17.43 4.71
C ASP A 3 -12.29 -16.60 3.43
N ALA A 4 -13.27 -16.46 2.53
CA ALA A 4 -13.09 -15.58 1.36
C ALA A 4 -12.77 -14.11 1.76
N LYS A 5 -13.43 -13.58 2.80
CA LYS A 5 -13.16 -12.24 3.33
C LYS A 5 -11.83 -12.15 4.10
N ALA A 6 -11.45 -13.23 4.79
CA ALA A 6 -10.20 -13.28 5.55
C ALA A 6 -9.00 -13.34 4.59
N GLU A 7 -9.12 -14.09 3.51
CA GLU A 7 -8.10 -14.20 2.47
C GLU A 7 -7.94 -12.88 1.69
N GLU A 8 -9.05 -12.24 1.34
CA GLU A 8 -9.01 -10.91 0.72
C GLU A 8 -8.27 -9.89 1.61
N MET A 9 -8.53 -9.92 2.93
CA MET A 9 -7.87 -9.03 3.88
C MET A 9 -6.37 -9.32 3.98
N ARG A 10 -5.95 -10.60 3.98
CA ARG A 10 -4.54 -11.00 3.96
C ARG A 10 -3.82 -10.52 2.70
N ILE A 11 -4.45 -10.70 1.54
CA ILE A 11 -3.91 -10.26 0.26
C ILE A 11 -3.74 -8.73 0.26
N LYS A 12 -4.76 -7.98 0.68
CA LYS A 12 -4.70 -6.51 0.81
C LYS A 12 -3.58 -6.07 1.77
N ALA A 13 -3.42 -6.75 2.90
CA ALA A 13 -2.35 -6.46 3.85
C ALA A 13 -0.95 -6.70 3.25
N LYS A 14 -0.77 -7.80 2.50
CA LYS A 14 0.49 -8.11 1.82
C LYS A 14 0.84 -7.06 0.77
N TYR A 15 -0.12 -6.64 -0.06
CA TYR A 15 0.08 -5.55 -1.02
C TYR A 15 0.41 -4.23 -0.34
N LYS A 16 -0.31 -3.87 0.74
CA LYS A 16 -0.02 -2.69 1.54
C LYS A 16 1.42 -2.72 2.07
N GLU A 17 1.88 -3.87 2.57
CA GLU A 17 3.24 -4.04 3.05
C GLU A 17 4.29 -3.88 1.93
N MET A 18 4.06 -4.45 0.75
CA MET A 18 4.98 -4.33 -0.39
C MET A 18 5.10 -2.88 -0.88
N ILE A 19 4.00 -2.14 -0.87
CA ILE A 19 3.98 -0.70 -1.20
C ILE A 19 4.74 0.09 -0.11
N LEU A 20 4.49 -0.18 1.18
CA LEU A 20 5.19 0.42 2.33
C LEU A 20 6.70 0.18 2.33
N LYS A 21 7.11 -1.04 1.97
CA LYS A 21 8.53 -1.42 1.85
C LYS A 21 9.15 -0.91 0.54
N GLY A 22 8.39 -0.26 -0.33
CA GLY A 22 8.88 0.26 -1.61
C GLY A 22 9.26 -0.82 -2.63
N LYS A 23 8.85 -2.07 -2.42
CA LYS A 23 9.13 -3.21 -3.31
C LYS A 23 8.32 -3.17 -4.61
N ILE A 24 7.20 -2.46 -4.61
CA ILE A 24 6.37 -2.23 -5.79
C ILE A 24 6.18 -0.73 -5.97
N ARG A 25 6.32 -0.25 -7.20
CA ARG A 25 6.03 1.14 -7.58
C ARG A 25 4.69 1.18 -8.30
N LEU A 26 3.69 1.76 -7.66
CA LEU A 26 2.37 2.02 -8.26
C LEU A 26 2.18 3.53 -8.43
N PRO A 27 1.33 3.97 -9.36
CA PRO A 27 0.81 5.34 -9.35
C PRO A 27 0.05 5.63 -8.06
N ILE A 28 0.11 6.88 -7.59
CA ILE A 28 -0.52 7.28 -6.32
C ILE A 28 -2.04 7.01 -6.33
N ASP A 29 -2.71 7.22 -7.46
CA ASP A 29 -4.14 6.94 -7.61
C ASP A 29 -4.49 5.47 -7.45
N VAL A 30 -3.59 4.58 -7.86
CA VAL A 30 -3.76 3.13 -7.68
C VAL A 30 -3.51 2.75 -6.22
N ALA A 31 -2.48 3.31 -5.59
CA ALA A 31 -2.18 3.08 -4.18
C ALA A 31 -3.28 3.59 -3.24
N LYS A 32 -3.93 4.72 -3.57
CA LYS A 32 -5.10 5.26 -2.84
C LYS A 32 -6.27 4.28 -2.84
N LYS A 33 -6.56 3.64 -3.98
CA LYS A 33 -7.64 2.65 -4.11
C LYS A 33 -7.38 1.38 -3.30
N LEU A 34 -6.12 1.00 -3.14
CA LEU A 34 -5.73 -0.24 -2.44
C LEU A 34 -5.55 -0.07 -0.93
N THR A 35 -4.96 1.05 -0.51
CA THR A 35 -4.55 1.26 0.89
C THR A 35 -5.38 2.31 1.62
N GLY A 36 -6.21 3.06 0.89
CA GLY A 36 -6.94 4.22 1.38
C GLY A 36 -6.17 5.53 1.16
N PRO A 37 -6.88 6.67 1.06
CA PRO A 37 -6.28 7.96 0.72
C PRO A 37 -5.24 8.41 1.75
N ASP A 38 -5.50 8.18 3.03
CA ASP A 38 -4.64 8.59 4.13
C ASP A 38 -3.34 7.76 4.18
N THR A 39 -3.46 6.43 4.06
CA THR A 39 -2.27 5.55 4.00
C THR A 39 -1.42 5.86 2.77
N ALA A 40 -2.05 6.08 1.61
CA ALA A 40 -1.34 6.45 0.38
C ALA A 40 -0.64 7.82 0.50
N TYR A 41 -1.25 8.79 1.16
CA TYR A 41 -0.62 10.09 1.40
C TYR A 41 0.64 9.94 2.26
N HIS A 42 0.57 9.24 3.41
CA HIS A 42 1.72 9.02 4.28
C HIS A 42 2.83 8.23 3.58
N LEU A 43 2.47 7.23 2.78
CA LEU A 43 3.38 6.41 1.97
C LEU A 43 4.23 7.25 1.02
N TYR A 44 3.59 8.09 0.19
CA TYR A 44 4.27 8.84 -0.86
C TYR A 44 4.91 10.11 -0.32
N LYS A 45 4.35 10.72 0.75
CA LYS A 45 4.95 11.85 1.45
C LYS A 45 6.23 11.45 2.19
N ALA A 46 6.24 10.32 2.91
CA ALA A 46 7.43 9.81 3.59
C ALA A 46 8.52 9.36 2.59
N LYS A 47 8.12 8.90 1.39
CA LYS A 47 9.06 8.49 0.35
C LYS A 47 9.75 9.68 -0.35
N ASN A 48 9.08 10.82 -0.46
CA ASN A 48 9.72 12.08 -0.89
C ASN A 48 10.89 12.50 0.02
N ASN A 49 10.98 11.91 1.22
CA ASN A 49 12.06 12.11 2.17
C ASN A 49 13.15 11.01 2.12
N ARG A 50 12.90 9.88 1.44
CA ARG A 50 13.85 8.73 1.33
C ARG A 50 14.61 8.66 0.01
N ASP A 51 14.15 9.35 -1.03
CA ASP A 51 14.89 9.53 -2.31
C ASP A 51 15.94 10.67 -2.23
N ARG A 52 16.14 11.27 -1.05
CA ARG A 52 17.21 12.26 -0.78
C ARG A 52 18.37 11.69 0.04
N GLY A 53 18.63 10.39 -0.08
CA GLY A 53 19.76 9.71 0.57
C GLY A 53 20.59 8.98 -0.46
#